data_AF-A0A428TG20-F1
#
_entry.id   AF-A0A428TG20-F1
#
_cell.length_a   1.000
_cell.length_b   1.000
_cell.length_c   1.000
_cell.angle_alpha   90.00
_cell.angle_beta   90.00
_cell.angle_gamma   90.00
#
_symmetry.space_group_name_H-M   'P 1'
#
loop_
_entity.id
_entity.type
_entity.pdbx_description
1 polymer ?
#
loop_
_entity_poly.entity_id
_entity_poly.type
_entity_poly.pdbx_seq_one_letter_code
_entity_poly.pdbx_strand_id
1 'polypeptide(L)'
;MFANLVLKLLFACRRTHLAKMIFVNISTISPPLSLYPAAQRVTFLYYLGRFNFSNNHYLRASLCLQEAYLQTPPQLVSHRTNILTYLIPCNILLGRFPSQILLQRQECQTLAPVFLPLCQAIRSGNFVHFQHHLAAHETWLFEKGLLLTLSNRLRPLLWRSLSRKTFILTYVPPTDASSRKAATLDLADLHTVAVYLQHRLEGWLPSGPNTLGRPQHVNPLLMKALSNNAHSTEASTLAPPPGGPKSLRPNEGMVWGNADVTPEDVEMMVATLVQQGLMHGFIAHGQGRFAIIGAKAKGSPVLAGWPNVWQTIQDRRYEEDFDPEEVPGWVKE
;
A
#
# COMPACT_ATOMS: atom_id res chain seq x y z
N MET A 1 8.24 34.54 9.62
CA MET A 1 9.37 34.51 8.66
C MET A 1 10.57 33.65 9.12
N PHE A 2 11.18 33.90 10.29
CA PHE A 2 12.38 33.17 10.76
C PHE A 2 12.19 31.64 10.84
N ALA A 3 11.08 31.17 11.43
CA ALA A 3 10.78 29.74 11.52
C ALA A 3 10.82 29.01 10.16
N ASN A 4 10.26 29.62 9.10
CA ASN A 4 10.25 29.02 7.76
C ASN A 4 11.65 28.89 7.15
N LEU A 5 12.56 29.83 7.44
CA LEU A 5 13.96 29.74 6.99
C LEU A 5 14.69 28.61 7.71
N VAL A 6 14.51 28.50 9.02
CA VAL A 6 15.11 27.41 9.81
C VAL A 6 14.57 26.05 9.35
N LEU A 7 13.26 25.93 9.14
CA LEU A 7 12.65 24.70 8.58
C LEU A 7 13.24 24.34 7.22
N LYS A 8 13.38 25.31 6.30
CA LYS A 8 14.03 25.09 4.99
C LYS A 8 15.43 24.48 5.14
N LEU A 9 16.26 25.06 6.02
CA LEU A 9 17.62 24.59 6.29
C LEU A 9 17.65 23.18 6.90
N LEU A 10 16.84 22.94 7.93
CA LEU A 10 16.79 21.62 8.59
C LEU A 10 16.38 20.51 7.63
N PHE A 11 15.41 20.77 6.76
CA PHE A 11 14.98 19.80 5.76
C PHE A 11 16.02 19.62 4.64
N ALA A 12 16.71 20.68 4.22
CA ALA A 12 17.79 20.58 3.25
C ALA A 12 18.96 19.73 3.79
N CYS A 13 19.30 19.89 5.06
CA CYS A 13 20.33 19.10 5.74
C CYS A 13 19.87 17.69 6.16
N ARG A 14 18.64 17.28 5.84
CA ARG A 14 18.01 16.01 6.28
C ARG A 14 17.98 15.81 7.80
N ARG A 15 18.05 16.89 8.60
CA ARG A 15 17.94 16.87 10.07
C ARG A 15 16.53 17.23 10.52
N THR A 16 15.53 16.53 9.99
CA THR A 16 14.10 16.83 10.21
C THR A 16 13.64 16.65 11.65
N HIS A 17 14.29 15.77 12.43
CA HIS A 17 13.96 15.54 13.83
C HIS A 17 14.13 16.80 14.71
N LEU A 18 15.09 17.67 14.37
CA LEU A 18 15.33 18.93 15.09
C LEU A 18 14.19 19.95 14.93
N ALA A 19 13.35 19.79 13.90
CA ALA A 19 12.20 20.66 13.67
C ALA A 19 11.11 20.50 14.75
N LYS A 20 11.13 19.40 15.53
CA LYS A 20 10.14 19.14 16.59
C LYS A 20 10.03 20.30 17.57
N MET A 21 11.16 20.84 18.02
CA MET A 21 11.19 21.94 18.99
C MET A 21 10.55 23.22 18.42
N ILE A 22 10.74 23.47 17.12
CA ILE A 22 10.15 24.62 16.44
C ILE A 22 8.62 24.50 16.41
N PHE A 23 8.10 23.32 16.06
CA PHE A 23 6.65 23.10 16.02
C PHE A 23 5.99 23.20 17.39
N VAL A 24 6.63 22.64 18.43
CA VAL A 24 6.14 22.75 19.82
C VAL A 24 6.13 24.20 20.30
N ASN A 25 7.21 24.95 20.08
CA ASN A 25 7.28 26.35 20.48
C ASN A 25 6.24 27.22 19.74
N ILE A 26 5.98 26.91 18.46
CA ILE A 26 4.97 27.62 17.68
C ILE A 26 3.57 27.32 18.20
N SER A 27 3.24 26.08 18.52
CA SER A 27 1.92 25.76 19.09
C SER A 27 1.65 26.44 20.43
N THR A 28 2.70 26.66 21.24
CA THR A 28 2.52 27.19 22.60
C THR A 28 2.55 28.72 22.66
N ILE A 29 3.40 29.36 21.85
CA ILE A 29 3.75 30.78 22.03
C ILE A 29 3.25 31.65 20.88
N SER A 30 3.01 31.07 19.69
CA SER A 30 2.68 31.88 18.50
C SER A 30 1.18 32.16 18.40
N PRO A 31 0.78 33.32 17.85
CA PRO A 31 -0.61 33.60 17.53
C PRO A 31 -1.15 32.64 16.44
N PRO A 32 -2.49 32.57 16.25
CA PRO A 32 -3.11 31.76 15.22
C PRO A 32 -2.51 31.98 13.83
N LEU A 33 -2.43 30.90 13.04
CA LEU A 33 -1.77 30.98 11.73
C LEU A 33 -2.45 31.99 10.79
N SER A 34 -3.76 32.20 10.93
CA SER A 34 -4.57 33.12 10.11
C SER A 34 -4.03 34.54 10.06
N LEU A 35 -3.41 35.01 11.14
CA LEU A 35 -2.82 36.35 11.26
C LEU A 35 -1.54 36.53 10.42
N TYR A 36 -0.95 35.44 9.91
CA TYR A 36 0.22 35.48 9.04
C TYR A 36 -0.16 35.49 7.55
N PRO A 37 0.65 36.10 6.67
CA PRO A 37 0.39 36.08 5.23
C PRO A 37 0.34 34.66 4.65
N ALA A 38 -0.53 34.43 3.67
CA ALA A 38 -0.77 33.11 3.05
C ALA A 38 0.53 32.40 2.61
N ALA A 39 1.47 33.13 1.99
CA ALA A 39 2.75 32.56 1.57
C ALA A 39 3.57 31.98 2.74
N GLN A 40 3.53 32.62 3.91
CA GLN A 40 4.22 32.14 5.12
C GLN A 40 3.50 30.92 5.71
N ARG A 41 2.16 30.94 5.75
CA ARG A 41 1.34 29.83 6.24
C ARG A 41 1.53 28.57 5.40
N VAL A 42 1.42 28.69 4.06
CA VAL A 42 1.62 27.56 3.12
C VAL A 42 2.98 26.93 3.30
N THR A 43 4.04 27.75 3.42
CA THR A 43 5.40 27.24 3.65
C THR A 43 5.49 26.47 4.96
N PHE A 44 4.92 27.01 6.04
CA PHE A 44 4.90 26.35 7.34
C PHE A 44 4.14 25.02 7.31
N LEU A 45 2.91 25.03 6.79
CA LEU A 45 2.05 23.84 6.66
C LEU A 45 2.69 22.75 5.79
N TYR A 46 3.38 23.13 4.71
CA TYR A 46 4.13 22.20 3.87
C TYR A 46 5.21 21.45 4.68
N TYR A 47 6.02 22.16 5.48
CA TYR A 47 7.05 21.52 6.29
C TYR A 47 6.48 20.75 7.49
N LEU A 48 5.42 21.26 8.12
CA LEU A 48 4.71 20.55 9.19
C LEU A 48 4.10 19.24 8.69
N GLY A 49 3.50 19.25 7.49
CA GLY A 49 2.97 18.07 6.84
C GLY A 49 4.06 17.03 6.53
N ARG A 50 5.20 17.47 5.96
CA ARG A 50 6.34 16.58 5.72
C ARG A 50 6.94 16.01 7.00
N PHE A 51 7.01 16.80 8.07
CA PHE A 51 7.44 16.32 9.38
C PHE A 51 6.51 15.23 9.92
N ASN A 52 5.19 15.47 9.89
CA ASN A 52 4.21 14.46 10.30
C ASN A 52 4.28 13.19 9.44
N PHE A 53 4.50 13.33 8.12
CA PHE A 53 4.69 12.18 7.23
C PHE A 53 5.90 11.33 7.63
N SER A 54 7.06 11.96 7.89
CA SER A 54 8.26 11.26 8.34
C SER A 54 8.09 10.58 9.71
N ASN A 55 7.20 11.09 10.55
CA ASN A 55 6.85 10.50 11.85
C ASN A 55 5.65 9.52 11.77
N ASN A 56 5.26 9.10 10.57
CA ASN A 56 4.14 8.18 10.32
C ASN A 56 2.75 8.68 10.74
N HIS A 57 2.57 9.98 10.99
CA HIS A 57 1.28 10.60 11.26
C HIS A 57 0.60 11.03 9.95
N TYR A 58 0.20 10.06 9.12
CA TYR A 58 -0.27 10.34 7.75
C TYR A 58 -1.55 11.18 7.70
N LEU A 59 -2.47 11.01 8.65
CA LEU A 59 -3.70 11.80 8.72
C LEU A 59 -3.38 13.28 8.96
N ARG A 60 -2.63 13.58 10.02
CA ARG A 60 -2.15 14.94 10.33
C ARG A 60 -1.36 15.55 9.18
N ALA A 61 -0.50 14.76 8.55
CA ALA A 61 0.25 15.19 7.37
C ALA A 61 -0.68 15.56 6.21
N SER A 62 -1.71 14.75 5.95
CA SER A 62 -2.68 15.00 4.88
C SER A 62 -3.46 16.28 5.10
N LEU A 63 -3.87 16.58 6.33
CA LEU A 63 -4.61 17.80 6.67
C LEU A 63 -3.75 19.05 6.42
N CYS A 64 -2.51 19.08 6.92
CA CYS A 64 -1.61 20.22 6.69
C CYS A 64 -1.29 20.43 5.21
N LEU A 65 -1.01 19.34 4.49
CA LEU A 65 -0.67 19.42 3.06
C LEU A 65 -1.87 19.78 2.20
N GLN A 66 -3.07 19.34 2.57
CA GLN A 66 -4.31 19.73 1.90
C GLN A 66 -4.56 21.23 2.07
N GLU A 67 -4.44 21.76 3.29
CA GLU A 67 -4.56 23.19 3.53
C GLU A 67 -3.51 24.02 2.80
N ALA A 68 -2.25 23.56 2.80
CA ALA A 68 -1.20 24.19 2.01
C ALA A 68 -1.54 24.22 0.51
N TYR A 69 -2.11 23.14 -0.03
CA TYR A 69 -2.48 23.05 -1.44
C TYR A 69 -3.66 23.97 -1.79
N LEU A 70 -4.69 24.03 -0.94
CA LEU A 70 -5.87 24.88 -1.14
C LEU A 70 -5.51 26.37 -1.13
N GLN A 71 -4.60 26.78 -0.25
CA GLN A 71 -4.13 28.16 -0.16
C GLN A 71 -3.10 28.53 -1.26
N THR A 72 -2.63 27.58 -2.07
CA THR A 72 -1.65 27.84 -3.14
C THR A 72 -2.34 28.13 -4.49
N PRO A 73 -2.15 29.32 -5.09
CA PRO A 73 -2.77 29.68 -6.35
C PRO A 73 -2.44 28.70 -7.50
N PRO A 74 -3.39 28.43 -8.43
CA PRO A 74 -3.16 27.50 -9.54
C PRO A 74 -1.96 27.82 -10.44
N GLN A 75 -1.59 29.10 -10.55
CA GLN A 75 -0.46 29.57 -11.35
C GLN A 75 0.89 29.08 -10.80
N LEU A 76 0.97 28.80 -9.50
CA LEU A 76 2.20 28.33 -8.83
C LEU A 76 2.36 26.81 -8.97
N VAL A 77 2.40 26.31 -10.20
CA VAL A 77 2.42 24.87 -10.55
C VAL A 77 3.53 24.13 -9.80
N SER A 78 4.75 24.67 -9.77
CA SER A 78 5.89 24.05 -9.08
C SER A 78 5.64 23.86 -7.57
N HIS A 79 5.06 24.86 -6.89
CA HIS A 79 4.72 24.74 -5.48
C HIS A 79 3.62 23.71 -5.24
N ARG A 80 2.60 23.69 -6.10
CA ARG A 80 1.52 22.70 -6.05
C ARG A 80 2.05 21.28 -6.28
N THR A 81 2.94 21.07 -7.25
CA THR A 81 3.61 19.78 -7.49
C THR A 81 4.41 19.34 -6.27
N ASN A 82 5.15 20.26 -5.63
CA ASN A 82 5.90 19.95 -4.42
C ASN A 82 4.99 19.52 -3.26
N ILE A 83 3.84 20.17 -3.07
CA ILE A 83 2.86 19.79 -2.04
C ILE A 83 2.24 18.42 -2.39
N LEU A 84 1.81 18.21 -3.64
CA LEU A 84 1.22 16.96 -4.09
C LEU A 84 2.17 15.76 -4.04
N THR A 85 3.48 16.01 -4.19
CA THR A 85 4.53 14.98 -4.03
C THR A 85 4.41 14.26 -2.68
N TYR A 86 3.92 14.93 -1.63
CA TYR A 86 3.72 14.33 -0.30
C TYR A 86 2.24 14.09 0.01
N LEU A 87 1.32 14.94 -0.46
CA LEU A 87 -0.11 14.78 -0.20
C LEU A 87 -0.67 13.49 -0.82
N ILE A 88 -0.23 13.13 -2.03
CA ILE A 88 -0.67 11.91 -2.72
C ILE A 88 -0.25 10.66 -1.93
N PRO A 89 1.04 10.46 -1.58
CA PRO A 89 1.47 9.39 -0.68
C PRO A 89 0.71 9.32 0.65
N CYS A 90 0.47 10.45 1.31
CA CYS A 90 -0.30 10.48 2.56
C CYS A 90 -1.69 9.85 2.36
N ASN A 91 -2.40 10.30 1.32
CA ASN A 91 -3.74 9.78 1.02
C ASN A 91 -3.71 8.30 0.63
N ILE A 92 -2.72 7.85 -0.16
CA ILE A 92 -2.58 6.44 -0.54
C ILE A 92 -2.41 5.56 0.71
N LEU A 93 -1.58 5.98 1.67
CA LEU A 93 -1.36 5.27 2.94
C LEU A 93 -2.62 5.24 3.81
N LEU A 94 -3.49 6.25 3.67
CA LEU A 94 -4.80 6.32 4.30
C LEU A 94 -5.89 5.57 3.51
N GLY A 95 -5.53 4.85 2.43
CA GLY A 95 -6.45 4.09 1.60
C GLY A 95 -7.27 4.93 0.61
N ARG A 96 -6.90 6.19 0.38
CA ARG A 96 -7.53 7.10 -0.58
C ARG A 96 -6.64 7.28 -1.81
N PHE A 97 -7.11 6.83 -2.96
CA PHE A 97 -6.36 6.99 -4.20
C PHE A 97 -6.72 8.30 -4.92
N PRO A 98 -5.76 8.91 -5.65
CA PRO A 98 -6.02 10.14 -6.39
C PRO A 98 -7.08 9.90 -7.47
N SER A 99 -7.98 10.88 -7.65
CA SER A 99 -8.99 10.85 -8.71
C SER A 99 -8.36 11.14 -10.07
N GLN A 100 -9.00 10.68 -11.14
CA GLN A 100 -8.55 10.97 -12.50
C GLN A 100 -8.50 12.48 -12.79
N ILE A 101 -9.46 13.24 -12.24
CA ILE A 101 -9.53 14.69 -12.36
C ILE A 101 -8.29 15.36 -11.74
N LEU A 102 -7.84 14.89 -10.58
CA LEU A 102 -6.62 15.41 -9.94
C LEU A 102 -5.39 15.08 -10.78
N LEU A 103 -5.28 13.85 -11.28
CA LEU A 103 -4.13 13.38 -12.06
C LEU A 103 -3.99 14.09 -13.43
N GLN A 104 -5.08 14.60 -13.99
CA GLN A 104 -5.08 15.36 -15.24
C GLN A 104 -4.61 16.82 -15.09
N ARG A 105 -4.45 17.33 -13.86
CA ARG A 105 -3.97 18.70 -13.63
C ARG A 105 -2.51 18.86 -14.02
N GLN A 106 -2.12 20.08 -14.40
CA GLN A 106 -0.76 20.38 -14.84
C GLN A 106 0.29 20.04 -13.76
N GLU A 107 0.00 20.32 -12.49
CA GLU A 107 0.91 20.02 -11.38
C GLU A 107 1.12 18.51 -11.12
N CYS A 108 0.29 17.64 -11.71
CA CYS A 108 0.37 16.19 -11.56
C CYS A 108 1.08 15.48 -12.72
N GLN A 109 1.45 16.19 -13.79
CA GLN A 109 2.02 15.57 -15.00
C GLN A 109 3.24 14.68 -14.71
N THR A 110 4.12 15.10 -13.81
CA THR A 110 5.31 14.34 -13.41
C THR A 110 5.03 13.31 -12.32
N LEU A 111 3.93 13.46 -11.57
CA LEU A 111 3.59 12.61 -10.42
C LEU A 111 2.69 11.43 -10.81
N ALA A 112 1.83 11.62 -11.81
CA ALA A 112 0.89 10.59 -12.26
C ALA A 112 1.60 9.30 -12.73
N PRO A 113 2.69 9.34 -13.53
CA PRO A 113 3.42 8.14 -13.91
C PRO A 113 4.02 7.38 -12.72
N VAL A 114 4.34 8.09 -11.63
CA VAL A 114 4.92 7.49 -10.42
C VAL A 114 3.85 6.87 -9.54
N PHE A 115 2.76 7.57 -9.25
CA PHE A 115 1.80 7.13 -8.24
C PHE A 115 0.63 6.30 -8.79
N LEU A 116 0.24 6.47 -10.06
CA LEU A 116 -0.89 5.75 -10.62
C LEU A 116 -0.64 4.23 -10.72
N PRO A 117 0.50 3.75 -11.25
CA PRO A 117 0.77 2.30 -11.31
C PRO A 117 0.90 1.68 -9.91
N LEU A 118 1.44 2.41 -8.93
CA LEU A 118 1.43 1.98 -7.52
C LEU A 118 0.00 1.77 -7.02
N CYS A 119 -0.91 2.72 -7.26
CA CYS A 119 -2.31 2.58 -6.86
C CYS A 119 -2.99 1.37 -7.53
N GLN A 120 -2.66 1.10 -8.80
CA GLN A 120 -3.18 -0.07 -9.53
C GLN A 120 -2.63 -1.38 -8.96
N ALA A 121 -1.35 -1.43 -8.63
CA ALA A 121 -0.71 -2.57 -7.98
C ALA A 121 -1.37 -2.87 -6.62
N ILE A 122 -1.57 -1.84 -5.79
CA ILE A 122 -2.23 -1.97 -4.48
C ILE A 122 -3.65 -2.48 -4.66
N ARG A 123 -4.45 -1.85 -5.54
CA ARG A 123 -5.85 -2.22 -5.78
C ARG A 123 -6.01 -3.68 -6.22
N SER A 124 -5.06 -4.18 -6.99
CA SER A 124 -5.09 -5.54 -7.54
C SER A 124 -4.38 -6.59 -6.67
N GLY A 125 -3.70 -6.16 -5.59
CA GLY A 125 -2.85 -7.04 -4.78
C GLY A 125 -1.63 -7.58 -5.54
N ASN A 126 -1.13 -6.85 -6.55
CA ASN A 126 -0.04 -7.32 -7.41
C ASN A 126 1.32 -6.90 -6.85
N PHE A 127 1.94 -7.77 -6.05
CA PHE A 127 3.27 -7.56 -5.47
C PHE A 127 4.36 -7.42 -6.53
N VAL A 128 4.31 -8.22 -7.59
CA VAL A 128 5.34 -8.20 -8.65
C VAL A 128 5.35 -6.84 -9.35
N HIS A 129 4.18 -6.35 -9.78
CA HIS A 129 4.08 -5.03 -10.40
C HIS A 129 4.48 -3.92 -9.44
N PHE A 130 4.09 -4.03 -8.16
CA PHE A 130 4.48 -3.08 -7.13
C PHE A 130 6.00 -2.97 -6.97
N GLN A 131 6.71 -4.10 -6.85
CA GLN A 131 8.17 -4.12 -6.67
C GLN A 131 8.90 -3.61 -7.91
N HIS A 132 8.50 -4.05 -9.10
CA HIS A 132 9.09 -3.55 -10.34
C HIS A 132 8.90 -2.04 -10.49
N HIS A 133 7.73 -1.51 -10.13
CA HIS A 133 7.46 -0.09 -10.26
C HIS A 133 8.23 0.76 -9.25
N LEU A 134 8.40 0.28 -8.02
CA LEU A 134 9.28 0.92 -7.03
C LEU A 134 10.73 0.93 -7.49
N ALA A 135 11.24 -0.19 -8.02
CA ALA A 135 12.59 -0.28 -8.55
C ALA A 135 12.83 0.68 -9.73
N ALA A 136 11.86 0.81 -10.63
CA ALA A 136 11.94 1.73 -11.77
C ALA A 136 12.03 3.22 -11.37
N HIS A 137 11.53 3.57 -10.18
CA HIS A 137 11.52 4.95 -9.68
C HIS A 137 12.35 5.11 -8.40
N GLU A 138 13.26 4.16 -8.11
CA GLU A 138 13.95 4.05 -6.83
C GLU A 138 14.70 5.34 -6.48
N THR A 139 15.49 5.88 -7.41
CA THR A 139 16.29 7.09 -7.22
C THR A 139 15.42 8.29 -6.84
N TRP A 140 14.36 8.54 -7.60
CA TRP A 140 13.47 9.68 -7.35
C TRP A 140 12.72 9.53 -6.01
N LEU A 141 12.20 8.33 -5.73
CA LEU A 141 11.52 8.04 -4.47
C LEU A 141 12.46 8.16 -3.26
N PHE A 142 13.72 7.75 -3.42
CA PHE A 142 14.75 7.88 -2.39
C PHE A 142 15.11 9.34 -2.13
N GLU A 143 15.34 10.13 -3.18
CA GLU A 143 15.61 11.57 -3.07
C GLU A 143 14.49 12.33 -2.38
N LYS A 144 13.23 11.95 -2.63
CA LYS A 144 12.05 12.54 -1.95
C LYS A 144 11.82 11.99 -0.54
N GLY A 145 12.58 10.98 -0.11
CA GLY A 145 12.39 10.33 1.20
C GLY A 145 11.08 9.53 1.29
N LEU A 146 10.56 9.06 0.16
CA LEU A 146 9.30 8.31 0.06
C LEU A 146 9.50 6.80 -0.04
N LEU A 147 10.65 6.35 -0.58
CA LEU A 147 10.90 4.96 -0.95
C LEU A 147 10.60 3.97 0.19
N LEU A 148 11.23 4.16 1.35
CA LEU A 148 11.10 3.24 2.49
C LEU A 148 9.69 3.23 3.08
N THR A 149 9.06 4.40 3.19
CA THR A 149 7.69 4.51 3.69
C THR A 149 6.73 3.78 2.75
N LEU A 150 6.83 4.02 1.44
CA LEU A 150 5.95 3.38 0.47
C LEU A 150 6.20 1.86 0.37
N SER A 151 7.46 1.42 0.34
CA SER A 151 7.80 -0.01 0.22
C SER A 151 7.28 -0.84 1.38
N ASN A 152 7.29 -0.29 2.60
CA ASN A 152 6.98 -1.05 3.81
C ASN A 152 5.53 -0.86 4.26
N ARG A 153 5.03 0.39 4.24
CA ARG A 153 3.75 0.75 4.86
C ARG A 153 2.54 0.49 3.96
N LEU A 154 2.77 0.24 2.66
CA LEU A 154 1.70 -0.16 1.72
C LEU A 154 1.47 -1.68 1.66
N ARG A 155 2.37 -2.49 2.23
CA ARG A 155 2.24 -3.96 2.20
C ARG A 155 0.94 -4.48 2.80
N PRO A 156 0.41 -3.96 3.93
CA PRO A 156 -0.90 -4.36 4.42
C PRO A 156 -2.03 -4.15 3.41
N LEU A 157 -1.99 -3.07 2.63
CA LEU A 157 -3.01 -2.80 1.60
C LEU A 157 -2.91 -3.75 0.40
N LEU A 158 -1.68 -4.15 0.03
CA LEU A 158 -1.45 -5.18 -0.98
C LEU A 158 -1.97 -6.54 -0.50
N TRP A 159 -1.61 -6.96 0.71
CA TRP A 159 -2.07 -8.21 1.31
C TRP A 159 -3.59 -8.25 1.47
N ARG A 160 -4.21 -7.15 1.89
CA ARG A 160 -5.67 -7.00 1.95
C ARG A 160 -6.31 -7.20 0.57
N SER A 161 -5.74 -6.61 -0.47
CA SER A 161 -6.29 -6.71 -1.82
C SER A 161 -6.06 -8.10 -2.42
N LEU A 162 -4.93 -8.73 -2.10
CA LEU A 162 -4.62 -10.11 -2.45
C LEU A 162 -5.61 -11.07 -1.79
N SER A 163 -5.82 -10.98 -0.48
CA SER A 163 -6.77 -11.85 0.24
C SER A 163 -8.20 -11.68 -0.26
N ARG A 164 -8.62 -10.44 -0.56
CA ARG A 164 -9.92 -10.16 -1.20
C ARG A 164 -10.03 -10.83 -2.55
N LYS A 165 -8.98 -10.75 -3.38
CA LYS A 165 -8.96 -11.34 -4.72
C LYS A 165 -8.99 -12.86 -4.64
N THR A 166 -8.22 -13.47 -3.75
CA THR A 166 -8.24 -14.92 -3.49
C THR A 166 -9.65 -15.35 -3.09
N PHE A 167 -10.27 -14.67 -2.14
CA PHE A 167 -11.64 -14.97 -1.74
C PHE A 167 -12.63 -14.89 -2.91
N ILE A 168 -12.57 -13.85 -3.74
CA ILE A 168 -13.48 -13.72 -4.89
C ILE A 168 -13.31 -14.87 -5.89
N LEU A 169 -12.10 -15.42 -6.02
CA LEU A 169 -11.81 -16.50 -6.94
C LEU A 169 -12.18 -17.89 -6.40
N THR A 170 -12.07 -18.10 -5.08
CA THR A 170 -12.26 -19.43 -4.46
C THR A 170 -13.60 -19.58 -3.75
N TYR A 171 -14.26 -18.48 -3.38
CA TYR A 171 -15.53 -18.51 -2.68
C TYR A 171 -16.68 -18.99 -3.58
N VAL A 172 -17.29 -20.11 -3.18
CA VAL A 172 -18.53 -20.61 -3.78
C VAL A 172 -19.68 -20.31 -2.82
N PRO A 173 -20.69 -19.52 -3.23
CA PRO A 173 -21.84 -19.25 -2.38
C PRO A 173 -22.67 -20.53 -2.16
N PRO A 174 -23.27 -20.72 -0.98
CA PRO A 174 -24.16 -21.84 -0.76
C PRO A 174 -25.37 -21.76 -1.69
N THR A 175 -25.77 -22.90 -2.26
CA THR A 175 -26.91 -23.02 -3.17
C THR A 175 -28.26 -22.78 -2.47
N ASP A 176 -28.32 -23.04 -1.17
CA ASP A 176 -29.51 -22.82 -0.34
C ASP A 176 -29.48 -21.43 0.31
N ALA A 177 -30.47 -20.61 -0.03
CA ALA A 177 -30.65 -19.26 0.51
C ALA A 177 -30.87 -19.24 2.04
N SER A 178 -31.37 -20.35 2.62
CA SER A 178 -31.58 -20.49 4.07
C SER A 178 -30.30 -20.87 4.83
N SER A 179 -29.23 -21.24 4.13
CA SER A 179 -27.99 -21.72 4.73
C SER A 179 -27.41 -20.71 5.72
N ARG A 180 -27.02 -21.22 6.90
CA ARG A 180 -26.34 -20.47 7.97
C ARG A 180 -24.82 -20.61 7.88
N LYS A 181 -24.28 -21.25 6.84
CA LYS A 181 -22.84 -21.38 6.65
C LYS A 181 -22.20 -19.99 6.53
N ALA A 182 -21.20 -19.74 7.38
CA ALA A 182 -20.41 -18.52 7.30
C ALA A 182 -19.64 -18.48 5.97
N ALA A 183 -19.48 -17.28 5.41
CA ALA A 183 -18.57 -17.10 4.29
C ALA A 183 -17.13 -17.16 4.82
N THR A 184 -16.34 -18.10 4.31
CA THR A 184 -14.97 -18.33 4.79
C THR A 184 -13.98 -18.26 3.64
N LEU A 185 -12.81 -17.69 3.89
CA LEU A 185 -11.62 -17.81 3.05
C LEU A 185 -10.75 -18.93 3.61
N ASP A 186 -10.38 -19.90 2.77
CA ASP A 186 -9.37 -20.90 3.13
C ASP A 186 -7.97 -20.29 3.10
N LEU A 187 -7.21 -20.44 4.19
CA LEU A 187 -5.86 -19.89 4.26
C LEU A 187 -4.88 -20.69 3.40
N ALA A 188 -5.18 -21.96 3.09
CA ALA A 188 -4.37 -22.75 2.15
C ALA A 188 -4.40 -22.18 0.73
N ASP A 189 -5.55 -21.66 0.29
CA ASP A 189 -5.66 -20.98 -1.01
C ASP A 189 -4.80 -19.72 -1.04
N LEU A 190 -4.84 -18.93 0.04
CA LEU A 190 -4.04 -17.70 0.15
C LEU A 190 -2.55 -18.00 0.22
N HIS A 191 -2.17 -19.07 0.92
CA HIS A 191 -0.80 -19.58 0.97
C HIS A 191 -0.30 -20.02 -0.41
N THR A 192 -1.09 -20.79 -1.16
CA THR A 192 -0.76 -21.20 -2.54
C THR A 192 -0.52 -19.98 -3.43
N VAL A 193 -1.39 -18.98 -3.35
CA VAL A 193 -1.24 -17.72 -4.10
C VAL A 193 0.01 -16.95 -3.66
N ALA A 194 0.32 -16.93 -2.36
CA ALA A 194 1.49 -16.23 -1.84
C ALA A 194 2.81 -16.90 -2.27
N VAL A 195 2.90 -18.23 -2.20
CA VAL A 195 4.04 -19.01 -2.70
C VAL A 195 4.23 -18.78 -4.20
N TYR A 196 3.14 -18.80 -4.97
CA TYR A 196 3.18 -18.46 -6.39
C TYR A 196 3.80 -17.07 -6.61
N LEU A 197 3.33 -16.04 -5.88
CA LEU A 197 3.86 -14.69 -6.01
C LEU A 197 5.31 -14.55 -5.54
N GLN A 198 5.74 -15.28 -4.51
CA GLN A 198 7.13 -15.34 -4.06
C GLN A 198 8.04 -15.82 -5.20
N HIS A 199 7.71 -16.95 -5.82
CA HIS A 199 8.46 -17.44 -6.98
C HIS A 199 8.43 -16.44 -8.15
N ARG A 200 7.30 -15.77 -8.40
CA ARG A 200 7.23 -14.73 -9.44
C ARG A 200 8.18 -13.55 -9.14
N LEU A 201 8.33 -13.15 -7.88
CA LEU A 201 9.27 -12.10 -7.46
C LEU A 201 10.73 -12.54 -7.66
N GLU A 202 11.01 -13.82 -7.42
CA GLU A 202 12.32 -14.45 -7.64
C GLU A 202 12.66 -14.66 -9.12
N GLY A 203 11.75 -14.32 -10.03
CA GLY A 203 11.97 -14.37 -11.48
C GLY A 203 11.53 -15.66 -12.15
N TRP A 204 10.78 -16.53 -11.45
CA TRP A 204 10.19 -17.70 -12.07
C TRP A 204 9.11 -17.28 -13.08
N LEU A 205 9.09 -17.96 -14.22
CA LEU A 205 8.18 -17.65 -15.32
C LEU A 205 7.06 -18.68 -15.39
N PRO A 206 5.81 -18.27 -15.68
CA PRO A 206 4.74 -19.22 -15.96
C PRO A 206 5.13 -20.13 -17.11
N SER A 207 5.02 -21.45 -16.90
CA SER A 207 5.20 -22.46 -17.93
C SER A 207 4.05 -22.37 -18.94
N GLY A 208 4.15 -21.46 -19.89
CA GLY A 208 3.23 -21.40 -21.03
C GLY A 208 3.56 -22.49 -22.05
N PRO A 209 2.56 -23.04 -22.77
CA PRO A 209 2.85 -23.78 -24.00
C PRO A 209 3.43 -22.80 -25.02
N ASN A 210 4.67 -23.03 -25.47
CA ASN A 210 5.41 -22.32 -26.53
C ASN A 210 5.89 -20.87 -26.25
N THR A 211 7.16 -20.73 -25.84
CA THR A 211 7.99 -19.55 -26.21
C THR A 211 9.43 -19.89 -26.60
N LEU A 212 9.74 -21.16 -26.86
CA LEU A 212 10.98 -21.56 -27.53
C LEU A 212 10.61 -21.99 -28.97
N GLY A 213 11.28 -21.40 -29.96
CA GLY A 213 10.99 -21.61 -31.37
C GLY A 213 10.85 -23.09 -31.71
N ARG A 214 9.75 -23.45 -32.41
CA ARG A 214 9.49 -24.80 -32.91
C ARG A 214 10.68 -25.31 -33.73
N PRO A 215 11.39 -26.38 -33.31
CA PRO A 215 12.12 -27.19 -34.27
C PRO A 215 11.08 -27.94 -35.11
N GLN A 216 11.19 -27.88 -36.44
CA GLN A 216 10.21 -28.45 -37.38
C GLN A 216 10.04 -29.99 -37.28
N HIS A 217 10.78 -30.68 -36.41
CA HIS A 217 10.95 -32.13 -36.46
C HIS A 217 10.65 -32.89 -35.15
N VAL A 218 9.81 -32.33 -34.25
CA VAL A 218 9.45 -33.02 -33.00
C VAL A 218 8.02 -33.55 -33.05
N ASN A 219 7.89 -34.87 -32.85
CA ASN A 219 6.62 -35.60 -32.89
C ASN A 219 5.66 -35.09 -31.80
N PRO A 220 4.40 -34.71 -32.11
CA PRO A 220 3.46 -34.13 -31.14
C PRO A 220 3.13 -35.07 -29.98
N LEU A 221 3.25 -36.39 -30.17
CA LEU A 221 3.10 -37.39 -29.11
C LEU A 221 4.26 -37.36 -28.09
N LEU A 222 5.49 -37.07 -28.52
CA LEU A 222 6.65 -36.96 -27.63
C LEU A 222 6.53 -35.74 -26.72
N MET A 223 6.05 -34.61 -27.24
CA MET A 223 5.81 -33.40 -26.42
C MET A 223 4.70 -33.61 -25.40
N LYS A 224 3.64 -34.35 -25.74
CA LYS A 224 2.57 -34.72 -24.81
C LYS A 224 3.06 -35.71 -23.75
N ALA A 225 4.00 -36.57 -24.09
CA ALA A 225 4.67 -37.47 -23.14
C ALA A 225 5.65 -36.72 -22.24
N LEU A 226 6.37 -35.70 -22.72
CA LEU A 226 7.27 -34.87 -21.90
C LEU A 226 6.50 -33.93 -20.95
N SER A 227 5.35 -33.39 -21.37
CA SER A 227 4.45 -32.68 -20.45
C SER A 227 3.87 -33.61 -19.37
N ASN A 228 3.66 -34.88 -19.71
CA ASN A 228 3.21 -35.90 -18.76
C ASN A 228 4.37 -36.50 -17.93
N ASN A 229 5.61 -36.48 -18.39
CA ASN A 229 6.78 -36.98 -17.63
C ASN A 229 7.39 -35.92 -16.71
N ALA A 230 6.93 -34.67 -16.75
CA ALA A 230 7.17 -33.67 -15.71
C ALA A 230 6.37 -33.98 -14.42
N HIS A 231 6.10 -35.25 -14.12
CA HIS A 231 5.70 -35.73 -12.80
C HIS A 231 6.95 -35.85 -11.91
N SER A 232 7.66 -34.74 -11.74
CA SER A 232 8.42 -34.49 -10.51
C SER A 232 7.41 -34.03 -9.45
N THR A 233 7.55 -34.52 -8.24
CA THR A 233 6.52 -34.74 -7.22
C THR A 233 5.84 -33.49 -6.62
N GLU A 234 5.99 -32.30 -7.21
CA GLU A 234 5.26 -31.08 -6.84
C GLU A 234 4.92 -30.28 -8.11
N ALA A 235 3.64 -30.26 -8.46
CA ALA A 235 3.11 -29.68 -9.70
C ALA A 235 3.18 -28.14 -9.72
N SER A 236 4.39 -27.57 -9.78
CA SER A 236 4.57 -26.13 -9.93
C SER A 236 4.33 -25.70 -11.38
N THR A 237 3.37 -24.81 -11.59
CA THR A 237 3.05 -24.19 -12.90
C THR A 237 4.14 -23.22 -13.40
N LEU A 238 5.26 -23.13 -12.69
CA LEU A 238 6.35 -22.18 -12.94
C LEU A 238 7.62 -22.93 -13.35
N ALA A 239 8.30 -22.42 -14.39
CA ALA A 239 9.61 -22.89 -14.80
C ALA A 239 10.70 -22.14 -14.02
N PRO A 240 11.77 -22.83 -13.58
CA PRO A 240 12.88 -22.19 -12.88
C PRO A 240 13.62 -21.22 -13.82
N PRO A 241 14.07 -20.06 -13.32
CA PRO A 241 14.84 -19.11 -14.11
C PRO A 241 16.21 -19.69 -14.52
N PRO A 242 16.72 -19.37 -15.74
CA PRO A 242 17.94 -19.96 -16.29
C PRO A 242 19.23 -19.65 -15.49
N GLY A 243 19.21 -18.64 -14.62
CA GLY A 243 20.34 -18.22 -13.78
C GLY A 243 20.13 -18.44 -12.28
N GLY A 244 19.12 -19.24 -11.89
CA GLY A 244 18.71 -19.38 -10.50
C GLY A 244 17.84 -18.20 -10.00
N PRO A 245 17.24 -18.32 -8.80
CA PRO A 245 16.33 -17.33 -8.27
C PRO A 245 17.04 -15.99 -8.02
N LYS A 246 16.36 -14.90 -8.37
CA LYS A 246 16.83 -13.54 -8.10
C LYS A 246 16.93 -13.31 -6.59
N SER A 247 18.05 -12.76 -6.13
CA SER A 247 18.20 -12.31 -4.75
C SER A 247 17.34 -11.07 -4.50
N LEU A 248 16.46 -11.17 -3.51
CA LEU A 248 15.49 -10.15 -3.11
C LEU A 248 15.95 -9.46 -1.83
N ARG A 249 15.81 -8.14 -1.79
CA ARG A 249 16.00 -7.35 -0.56
C ARG A 249 14.92 -7.71 0.48
N PRO A 250 15.13 -7.46 1.78
CA PRO A 250 14.14 -7.79 2.82
C PRO A 250 12.72 -7.29 2.53
N ASN A 251 12.59 -6.11 1.93
CA ASN A 251 11.31 -5.48 1.59
C ASN A 251 10.72 -5.91 0.22
N GLU A 252 11.42 -6.72 -0.56
CA GLU A 252 11.01 -7.13 -1.91
C GLU A 252 10.16 -8.41 -1.92
N GLY A 253 10.43 -9.36 -1.00
CA GLY A 253 9.70 -10.63 -0.87
C GLY A 253 8.27 -10.52 -0.31
N MET A 254 7.52 -11.62 -0.37
CA MET A 254 6.16 -11.73 0.19
C MET A 254 6.14 -11.57 1.71
N VAL A 255 7.10 -12.18 2.41
CA VAL A 255 7.31 -12.05 3.86
C VAL A 255 8.61 -11.30 4.10
N TRP A 256 9.76 -11.94 3.83
CA TRP A 256 11.09 -11.38 4.02
C TRP A 256 12.07 -11.86 2.92
N GLY A 257 12.44 -10.98 1.99
CA GLY A 257 13.42 -11.32 0.93
C GLY A 257 13.10 -12.63 0.20
N ASN A 258 14.06 -13.55 0.15
CA ASN A 258 13.91 -14.89 -0.44
C ASN A 258 13.41 -15.97 0.55
N ALA A 259 12.92 -15.60 1.74
CA ALA A 259 12.39 -16.59 2.67
C ALA A 259 11.13 -17.27 2.09
N ASP A 260 11.06 -18.59 2.24
CA ASP A 260 9.88 -19.36 1.88
C ASP A 260 8.66 -18.89 2.67
N VAL A 261 7.52 -18.82 2.00
CA VAL A 261 6.27 -18.41 2.63
C VAL A 261 5.67 -19.62 3.34
N THR A 262 5.58 -19.57 4.66
CA THR A 262 4.95 -20.63 5.46
C THR A 262 3.44 -20.37 5.63
N PRO A 263 2.62 -21.40 5.94
CA PRO A 263 1.21 -21.18 6.27
C PRO A 263 1.03 -20.29 7.52
N GLU A 264 1.95 -20.36 8.48
CA GLU A 264 1.96 -19.54 9.70
C GLU A 264 2.17 -18.05 9.36
N ASP A 265 3.05 -17.74 8.40
CA ASP A 265 3.24 -16.37 7.93
C ASP A 265 1.94 -15.78 7.37
N VAL A 266 1.22 -16.57 6.56
CA VAL A 266 -0.05 -16.14 5.94
C VAL A 266 -1.10 -15.90 7.00
N GLU A 267 -1.21 -16.80 7.98
CA GLU A 267 -2.11 -16.64 9.11
C GLU A 267 -1.78 -15.38 9.92
N MET A 268 -0.50 -15.13 10.21
CA MET A 268 -0.02 -13.93 10.90
C MET A 268 -0.34 -12.65 10.11
N MET A 269 -0.18 -12.68 8.79
CA MET A 269 -0.55 -11.56 7.92
C MET A 269 -2.05 -11.29 7.97
N VAL A 270 -2.90 -12.32 7.92
CA VAL A 270 -4.36 -12.16 8.04
C VAL A 270 -4.73 -11.66 9.44
N ALA A 271 -4.11 -12.18 10.50
CA ALA A 271 -4.32 -11.73 11.88
C ALA A 271 -3.99 -10.24 12.03
N THR A 272 -2.87 -9.80 11.44
CA THR A 272 -2.46 -8.39 11.42
C THR A 272 -3.49 -7.52 10.69
N LEU A 273 -4.04 -7.99 9.56
CA LEU A 273 -5.08 -7.26 8.84
C LEU A 273 -6.37 -7.16 9.65
N VAL A 274 -6.75 -8.22 10.37
CA VAL A 274 -7.92 -8.21 11.26
C VAL A 274 -7.71 -7.24 12.41
N GLN A 275 -6.55 -7.29 13.08
CA GLN A 275 -6.20 -6.36 14.17
C GLN A 275 -6.24 -4.90 13.71
N GLN A 276 -5.78 -4.62 12.48
CA GLN A 276 -5.82 -3.28 11.90
C GLN A 276 -7.21 -2.83 11.43
N GLY A 277 -8.23 -3.69 11.55
CA GLY A 277 -9.60 -3.48 11.03
C GLY A 277 -9.70 -3.60 9.50
N LEU A 278 -8.59 -3.91 8.83
CA LEU A 278 -8.51 -4.04 7.36
C LEU A 278 -9.14 -5.34 6.86
N MET A 279 -9.48 -6.28 7.74
CA MET A 279 -10.35 -7.41 7.45
C MET A 279 -11.31 -7.58 8.64
N HIS A 280 -12.58 -7.86 8.39
CA HIS A 280 -13.58 -7.97 9.45
C HIS A 280 -14.11 -9.41 9.57
N GLY A 281 -13.70 -10.07 10.64
CA GLY A 281 -13.93 -11.49 10.86
C GLY A 281 -13.04 -12.03 11.97
N PHE A 282 -12.93 -13.35 12.07
CA PHE A 282 -12.00 -14.03 12.96
C PHE A 282 -11.31 -15.18 12.24
N ILE A 283 -10.13 -15.58 12.73
CA ILE A 283 -9.41 -16.74 12.22
C ILE A 283 -9.83 -17.96 13.05
N ALA A 284 -10.32 -19.00 12.39
CA ALA A 284 -10.56 -20.30 12.97
C ALA A 284 -9.28 -21.14 12.83
N HIS A 285 -8.35 -20.97 13.77
CA HIS A 285 -7.00 -21.58 13.74
C HIS A 285 -7.04 -23.09 13.48
N GLY A 286 -7.88 -23.84 14.20
CA GLY A 286 -7.99 -25.29 14.04
C GLY A 286 -8.54 -25.76 12.68
N GLN A 287 -9.14 -24.85 11.90
CA GLN A 287 -9.66 -25.13 10.56
C GLN A 287 -8.83 -24.47 9.44
N GLY A 288 -7.84 -23.63 9.78
CA GLY A 288 -7.07 -22.88 8.79
C GLY A 288 -7.92 -21.94 7.94
N ARG A 289 -8.96 -21.32 8.52
CA ARG A 289 -9.93 -20.49 7.78
C ARG A 289 -10.15 -19.13 8.40
N PHE A 290 -10.34 -18.12 7.56
CA PHE A 290 -10.83 -16.81 7.96
C PHE A 290 -12.35 -16.73 7.77
N ALA A 291 -13.10 -16.58 8.86
CA ALA A 291 -14.56 -16.50 8.85
C ALA A 291 -15.04 -15.04 8.87
N ILE A 292 -15.86 -14.67 7.89
CA ILE A 292 -16.40 -13.31 7.74
C ILE A 292 -17.64 -13.13 8.62
N ILE A 293 -17.65 -12.07 9.43
CA ILE A 293 -18.78 -11.70 10.28
C ILE A 293 -19.70 -10.73 9.53
N GLY A 294 -21.02 -10.86 9.70
CA GLY A 294 -21.98 -9.83 9.25
C GLY A 294 -22.27 -9.83 7.74
N ALA A 295 -21.91 -10.89 7.02
CA ALA A 295 -22.17 -11.01 5.58
C ALA A 295 -23.66 -10.79 5.20
N LYS A 296 -24.60 -11.32 6.00
CA LYS A 296 -26.05 -11.14 5.79
C LYS A 296 -26.51 -9.70 6.06
N ALA A 297 -25.98 -9.07 7.12
CA ALA A 297 -26.35 -7.71 7.51
C ALA A 297 -25.88 -6.65 6.49
N LYS A 298 -24.69 -6.85 5.89
CA LYS A 298 -24.16 -5.95 4.86
C LYS A 298 -24.51 -6.34 3.41
N GLY A 299 -25.32 -7.39 3.22
CA GLY A 299 -25.79 -7.84 1.90
C GLY A 299 -24.75 -8.53 1.00
N SER A 300 -23.45 -8.49 1.32
CA SER A 300 -22.39 -9.19 0.59
C SER A 300 -21.24 -9.62 1.50
N PRO A 301 -20.74 -10.88 1.39
CA PRO A 301 -19.55 -11.32 2.11
C PRO A 301 -18.32 -10.44 1.86
N VAL A 302 -18.16 -9.92 0.64
CA VAL A 302 -16.99 -9.10 0.29
C VAL A 302 -17.04 -7.74 0.99
N LEU A 303 -18.21 -7.10 1.04
CA LEU A 303 -18.41 -5.82 1.72
C LEU A 303 -18.30 -5.96 3.24
N ALA A 304 -18.74 -7.11 3.77
CA ALA A 304 -18.59 -7.46 5.17
C ALA A 304 -17.13 -7.71 5.55
N GLY A 305 -16.43 -8.58 4.82
CA GLY A 305 -15.07 -9.01 5.16
C GLY A 305 -13.99 -7.97 4.85
N TRP A 306 -14.19 -7.10 3.85
CA TRP A 306 -13.20 -6.12 3.43
C TRP A 306 -13.76 -4.69 3.49
N PRO A 307 -13.87 -4.07 4.69
CA PRO A 307 -14.43 -2.72 4.87
C PRO A 307 -13.63 -1.64 4.16
N ASN A 308 -14.19 -0.44 3.97
CA ASN A 308 -13.47 0.68 3.36
C ASN A 308 -12.26 1.08 4.22
N VAL A 309 -11.07 1.15 3.61
CA VAL A 309 -9.81 1.39 4.33
C VAL A 309 -9.80 2.75 5.01
N TRP A 310 -10.26 3.80 4.34
CA TRP A 310 -10.29 5.15 4.88
C TRP A 310 -11.20 5.24 6.11
N GLN A 311 -12.44 4.75 5.98
CA GLN A 311 -13.38 4.70 7.09
C GLN A 311 -12.82 3.90 8.25
N THR A 312 -12.24 2.73 7.98
CA THR A 312 -11.59 1.90 9.00
C THR A 312 -10.49 2.65 9.75
N ILE A 313 -9.66 3.43 9.05
CA ILE A 313 -8.60 4.21 9.68
C ILE A 313 -9.15 5.36 10.51
N GLN A 314 -10.23 6.02 10.08
CA GLN A 314 -10.90 7.08 10.84
C GLN A 314 -11.61 6.54 12.08
N ASP A 315 -12.29 5.39 11.93
CA ASP A 315 -13.10 4.75 12.97
C ASP A 315 -12.24 3.97 13.99
N ARG A 316 -10.92 3.95 13.84
CA ARG A 316 -10.03 3.36 14.84
C ARG A 316 -10.22 4.10 16.15
N ARG A 317 -10.87 3.42 17.08
CA ARG A 317 -11.06 3.89 18.44
C ARG A 317 -9.70 3.95 19.12
N TYR A 318 -9.34 5.13 19.57
CA TYR A 318 -8.27 5.33 20.53
C TYR A 318 -8.87 5.19 21.94
N GLU A 319 -8.11 4.69 22.90
CA GLU A 319 -8.59 4.49 24.28
C GLU A 319 -8.86 5.82 25.02
N GLU A 320 -8.30 6.92 24.51
CA GLU A 320 -8.44 8.27 25.05
C GLU A 320 -9.24 9.17 24.10
N ASP A 321 -9.79 10.28 24.62
CA ASP A 321 -10.40 11.35 23.83
C ASP A 321 -9.35 11.93 22.85
N PHE A 322 -9.38 11.45 21.62
CA PHE A 322 -8.43 11.80 20.58
C PHE A 322 -9.15 12.50 19.44
N ASP A 323 -8.84 13.79 19.22
CA ASP A 323 -9.26 14.49 18.00
C ASP A 323 -8.33 14.10 16.83
N PRO A 324 -8.82 13.33 15.84
CA PRO A 324 -8.01 12.92 14.70
C PRO A 324 -7.63 14.08 13.77
N GLU A 325 -8.34 15.21 13.86
CA GLU A 325 -8.11 16.40 13.05
C GLU A 325 -7.21 17.44 13.75
N GLU A 326 -6.88 17.23 15.01
CA GLU A 326 -5.90 18.04 15.72
C GLU A 326 -4.49 17.72 15.23
N VAL A 327 -3.77 18.76 14.84
CA VAL A 327 -2.37 18.65 14.42
C VAL A 327 -1.48 19.51 15.34
N PRO A 328 -0.61 18.88 16.16
CA PRO A 328 0.36 19.61 16.96
C PRO A 328 1.23 20.53 16.09
N GLY A 329 1.40 21.77 16.54
CA GLY A 329 2.10 22.82 15.78
C GLY A 329 1.21 23.59 14.79
N TRP A 330 -0.04 23.18 14.57
CA TRP A 330 -1.00 23.92 13.76
C TRP A 330 -2.02 24.65 14.64
N VAL A 331 -1.73 25.92 14.95
CA VAL A 331 -2.67 26.79 15.67
C VAL A 331 -3.76 27.24 14.69
N LYS A 332 -4.92 26.58 14.75
CA LYS A 332 -6.15 26.96 14.04
C LYS A 332 -6.77 28.21 14.68
N GLU A 333 -7.65 28.89 13.94
CA GLU A 333 -8.32 30.12 14.37
C GLU A 333 -9.11 29.98 15.67
#